data_AF-A0A945H3E8-F1
#
_entry.id   AF-A0A945H3E8-F1
#
_cell.length_a   1.000
_cell.length_b   1.000
_cell.length_c   1.000
_cell.angle_alpha   90.00
_cell.angle_beta   90.00
_cell.angle_gamma   90.00
#
_symmetry.space_group_name_H-M   'P 1'
#
loop_
_entity.id
_entity.type
_entity.pdbx_description
1 polymer ?
#
loop_
_entity_poly.entity_id
_entity_poly.type
_entity_poly.pdbx_seq_one_letter_code
_entity_poly.pdbx_strand_id
1 'polypeptide(L)'
;MFHWLEQRPFFFAVAVFLTVAFAGIIEVIPDFAKQSQPVVGTKPYSVLELAGRQVYIKDSCNACHSQMIRPFKSETDRYGMYSLSGEYAYDRPFLWGSKRTGPDLLRVGNYRTTDWHENHMMDPASVVPGTVMPAYPHMFENKADVATAYANANTQKQVFAVPYDQDGMPKLGSWSDAKALALEEAKVIVADMKNQEVKNAVANGEIPEIVALIAYLNSLK
;
A
#
# COMPACT_ATOMS: atom_id res chain seq x y z
N MET A 1 -0.98 44.55 -27.43
CA MET A 1 -1.60 43.59 -28.37
C MET A 1 -2.75 42.80 -27.74
N PHE A 2 -2.87 42.72 -26.40
CA PHE A 2 -3.99 42.01 -25.71
C PHE A 2 -4.86 42.91 -24.81
N HIS A 3 -4.84 44.23 -25.03
CA HIS A 3 -5.52 45.21 -24.17
C HIS A 3 -7.03 44.92 -23.98
N TRP A 4 -7.69 44.40 -25.03
CA TRP A 4 -9.11 44.03 -25.00
C TRP A 4 -9.44 42.86 -24.06
N LEU A 5 -8.45 41.99 -23.78
CA LEU A 5 -8.56 40.83 -22.89
C LEU A 5 -8.11 41.20 -21.47
N GLU A 6 -6.99 41.92 -21.35
CA GLU A 6 -6.40 42.36 -20.07
C GLU A 6 -7.32 43.31 -19.27
N GLN A 7 -8.11 44.15 -19.96
CA GLN A 7 -9.06 45.06 -19.32
C GLN A 7 -10.37 44.39 -18.89
N ARG A 8 -10.59 43.12 -19.27
CA ARG A 8 -11.85 42.41 -19.00
C ARG A 8 -11.57 41.16 -18.15
N PRO A 9 -11.54 41.29 -16.82
CA PRO A 9 -11.15 40.21 -15.91
C PRO A 9 -11.91 38.89 -16.11
N PHE A 10 -13.20 38.96 -16.46
CA PHE A 10 -14.01 37.78 -16.75
C PHE A 10 -13.48 36.96 -17.94
N PHE A 11 -13.24 37.61 -19.09
CA PHE A 11 -12.74 36.91 -20.27
C PHE A 11 -11.32 36.39 -20.08
N PHE A 12 -10.48 37.14 -19.35
CA PHE A 12 -9.15 36.69 -18.98
C PHE A 12 -9.20 35.42 -18.10
N ALA A 13 -10.06 35.41 -17.07
CA ALA A 13 -10.23 34.24 -16.20
C ALA A 13 -10.73 33.00 -16.98
N VAL A 14 -11.70 33.18 -17.88
CA VAL A 14 -12.19 32.08 -18.74
C VAL A 14 -11.08 31.54 -19.64
N ALA A 15 -10.28 32.41 -20.27
CA ALA A 15 -9.18 31.99 -21.13
C ALA A 15 -8.11 31.19 -20.37
N VAL A 16 -7.75 31.64 -19.16
CA VAL A 16 -6.82 30.93 -18.27
C VAL A 16 -7.40 29.57 -17.86
N PHE A 17 -8.67 29.53 -17.44
CA PHE A 17 -9.35 28.29 -17.08
C PHE A 17 -9.32 27.28 -18.22
N LEU A 18 -9.71 27.68 -19.44
CA LEU A 18 -9.72 26.79 -20.60
C LEU A 18 -8.31 26.28 -20.93
N THR A 19 -7.30 27.13 -20.81
CA THR A 19 -5.90 26.77 -21.07
C THR A 19 -5.41 25.72 -20.06
N VAL A 20 -5.69 25.91 -18.76
CA VAL A 20 -5.29 24.96 -17.71
C VAL A 20 -6.11 23.66 -17.80
N ALA A 21 -7.42 23.75 -18.04
CA ALA A 21 -8.30 22.59 -18.16
C ALA A 21 -7.95 21.71 -19.36
N PHE A 22 -7.45 22.30 -20.45
CA PHE A 22 -7.05 21.55 -21.65
C PHE A 22 -5.96 20.51 -21.34
N ALA A 23 -4.93 20.88 -20.56
CA ALA A 23 -3.88 19.94 -20.16
C ALA A 23 -4.44 18.76 -19.35
N GLY A 24 -5.31 19.04 -18.37
CA GLY A 24 -5.94 18.00 -17.56
C GLY A 24 -6.84 17.06 -18.38
N ILE A 25 -7.58 17.57 -19.36
CA ILE A 25 -8.41 16.76 -20.27
C ILE A 25 -7.55 15.81 -21.09
N ILE A 26 -6.45 16.30 -21.67
CA ILE A 26 -5.60 15.51 -22.57
C ILE A 26 -4.78 14.47 -21.83
N GLU A 27 -4.33 14.75 -20.61
CA GLU A 27 -3.51 13.82 -19.82
C GLU A 27 -4.37 12.80 -19.05
N VAL A 28 -5.44 13.24 -18.38
CA VAL A 28 -6.18 12.37 -17.43
C VAL A 28 -7.22 11.50 -18.14
N ILE A 29 -7.99 12.04 -19.08
CA ILE A 29 -9.16 11.33 -19.64
C ILE A 29 -8.75 10.08 -20.44
N PRO A 30 -7.76 10.13 -21.35
CA PRO A 30 -7.37 8.95 -22.12
C PRO A 30 -6.87 7.80 -21.24
N ASP A 31 -6.12 8.11 -20.19
CA ASP A 31 -5.59 7.09 -19.27
C ASP A 31 -6.67 6.56 -18.34
N PHE A 32 -7.65 7.37 -17.93
CA PHE A 32 -8.82 6.88 -17.19
C PHE A 32 -9.67 5.91 -18.02
N ALA A 33 -9.81 6.18 -19.32
CA ALA A 33 -10.51 5.29 -20.25
C ALA A 33 -9.74 3.97 -20.48
N LYS A 34 -8.40 4.03 -20.45
CA LYS A 34 -7.51 2.85 -20.41
C LYS A 34 -7.34 2.38 -18.96
N GLN A 35 -8.42 1.92 -18.33
CA GLN A 35 -8.36 1.36 -16.97
C GLN A 35 -7.17 0.39 -16.85
N SER A 36 -6.35 0.56 -15.81
CA SER A 36 -5.28 -0.39 -15.48
C SER A 36 -5.91 -1.76 -15.23
N GLN A 37 -5.89 -2.61 -16.26
CA GLN A 37 -6.39 -3.97 -16.15
C GLN A 37 -5.46 -4.74 -15.21
N PRO A 38 -5.99 -5.47 -14.22
CA PRO A 38 -5.16 -6.29 -13.35
C PRO A 38 -4.33 -7.26 -14.19
N VAL A 39 -3.06 -7.46 -13.81
CA VAL A 39 -2.28 -8.54 -14.44
C VAL A 39 -2.83 -9.89 -14.01
N VAL A 40 -2.54 -10.94 -14.78
CA VAL A 40 -3.01 -12.29 -14.46
C VAL A 40 -2.50 -12.69 -13.09
N GLY A 41 -3.43 -12.98 -12.17
CA GLY A 41 -3.12 -13.39 -10.79
C GLY A 41 -3.06 -12.25 -9.78
N THR A 42 -3.21 -10.98 -10.18
CA THR A 42 -3.37 -9.87 -9.21
C THR A 42 -4.64 -10.09 -8.40
N LYS A 43 -4.50 -10.11 -7.08
CA LYS A 43 -5.61 -10.21 -6.12
C LYS A 43 -5.70 -8.90 -5.36
N PRO A 44 -6.91 -8.47 -4.95
CA PRO A 44 -7.00 -7.40 -3.95
C PRO A 44 -6.40 -7.88 -2.63
N TYR A 45 -6.02 -6.93 -1.78
CA TYR A 45 -5.44 -7.24 -0.47
C TYR A 45 -6.46 -7.88 0.46
N SER A 46 -6.01 -8.76 1.34
CA SER A 46 -6.81 -9.23 2.48
C SER A 46 -7.12 -8.08 3.45
N VAL A 47 -8.04 -8.31 4.40
CA VAL A 47 -8.36 -7.30 5.42
C VAL A 47 -7.16 -7.02 6.33
N LEU A 48 -6.34 -8.03 6.64
CA LEU A 48 -5.12 -7.86 7.42
C LEU A 48 -4.07 -7.07 6.64
N GLU A 49 -3.86 -7.40 5.37
CA GLU A 49 -2.94 -6.70 4.48
C GLU A 49 -3.37 -5.24 4.29
N LEU A 50 -4.67 -4.95 4.14
CA LEU A 50 -5.18 -3.58 4.10
C LEU A 50 -4.92 -2.82 5.40
N ALA A 51 -5.11 -3.46 6.56
CA ALA A 51 -4.79 -2.84 7.84
C ALA A 51 -3.29 -2.50 7.92
N GLY A 52 -2.43 -3.42 7.48
CA GLY A 52 -0.98 -3.19 7.38
C GLY A 52 -0.61 -2.07 6.42
N ARG A 53 -1.30 -1.99 5.29
CA ARG A 53 -1.15 -0.91 4.32
C ARG A 53 -1.54 0.44 4.91
N GLN A 54 -2.57 0.50 5.76
CA GLN A 54 -2.91 1.72 6.49
C GLN A 54 -1.83 2.08 7.51
N VAL A 55 -1.23 1.11 8.20
CA VAL A 55 -0.06 1.37 9.07
C VAL A 55 1.10 1.95 8.25
N TYR A 56 1.41 1.37 7.09
CA TYR A 56 2.45 1.85 6.17
C TYR A 56 2.22 3.32 5.74
N ILE A 57 0.96 3.70 5.49
CA ILE A 57 0.57 5.07 5.16
C ILE A 57 0.65 5.98 6.39
N LYS A 58 0.11 5.54 7.52
CA LYS A 58 0.07 6.28 8.79
C LYS A 58 1.46 6.71 9.23
N ASP A 59 2.42 5.80 9.11
CA ASP A 59 3.81 6.03 9.50
C ASP A 59 4.69 6.58 8.36
N SER A 60 4.06 6.98 7.24
CA SER A 60 4.68 7.68 6.11
C SER A 60 5.87 6.93 5.49
N CYS A 61 5.80 5.59 5.46
CA CYS A 61 6.86 4.77 4.89
C CYS A 61 7.09 5.11 3.40
N ASN A 62 6.04 5.51 2.69
CA ASN A 62 6.06 5.98 1.30
C ASN A 62 6.87 7.27 1.06
N ALA A 63 7.21 8.02 2.11
CA ALA A 63 8.10 9.19 2.00
C ALA A 63 9.58 8.80 1.83
N CYS A 64 9.94 7.59 2.25
CA CYS A 64 11.31 7.06 2.19
C CYS A 64 11.47 5.90 1.20
N HIS A 65 10.40 5.13 0.99
CA HIS A 65 10.38 3.94 0.16
C HIS A 65 9.42 4.08 -1.01
N SER A 66 9.91 3.74 -2.19
CA SER A 66 9.07 3.57 -3.37
C SER A 66 8.49 2.15 -3.43
N GLN A 67 7.41 2.00 -4.18
CA GLN A 67 6.87 0.73 -4.62
C GLN A 67 6.66 0.78 -6.13
N MET A 68 7.71 1.13 -6.87
CA MET A 68 7.71 1.24 -8.33
C MET A 68 9.13 1.04 -8.86
N ILE A 69 9.40 -0.17 -9.33
CA ILE A 69 10.65 -0.58 -9.95
C ILE A 69 10.63 -0.15 -11.42
N ARG A 70 11.62 0.65 -11.83
CA ARG A 70 11.72 1.16 -13.20
C ARG A 70 12.30 0.10 -14.15
N PRO A 71 11.98 0.13 -15.45
CA PRO A 71 12.42 -0.88 -16.43
C PRO A 71 13.88 -0.66 -16.88
N PHE A 72 14.80 -0.52 -15.93
CA PHE A 72 16.24 -0.46 -16.18
C PHE A 72 16.91 -1.72 -15.65
N LYS A 73 17.92 -2.23 -16.36
CA LYS A 73 18.66 -3.43 -15.94
C LYS A 73 19.19 -3.34 -14.51
N SER A 74 19.71 -2.18 -14.12
CA SER A 74 20.24 -1.94 -12.77
C SER A 74 19.18 -1.96 -11.67
N GLU A 75 17.93 -1.63 -11.99
CA GLU A 75 16.81 -1.74 -11.06
C GLU A 75 16.33 -3.18 -10.98
N THR A 76 16.22 -3.85 -12.12
CA THR A 76 15.74 -5.23 -12.13
C THR A 76 16.71 -6.19 -11.46
N ASP A 77 18.02 -5.93 -11.57
CA ASP A 77 19.05 -6.71 -10.88
C ASP A 77 19.03 -6.50 -9.36
N ARG A 78 18.53 -5.34 -8.91
CA ARG A 78 18.51 -4.98 -7.49
C ARG A 78 17.22 -5.42 -6.80
N TYR A 79 16.07 -5.22 -7.46
CA TYR A 79 14.75 -5.34 -6.83
C TYR A 79 13.88 -6.44 -7.46
N GLY A 80 14.27 -7.01 -8.60
CA GLY A 80 13.46 -7.99 -9.34
C GLY A 80 12.69 -7.37 -10.50
N MET A 81 11.69 -8.08 -11.03
CA MET A 81 10.96 -7.65 -12.23
C MET A 81 10.38 -6.24 -12.09
N TYR A 82 10.55 -5.43 -13.14
CA TYR A 82 10.03 -4.06 -13.17
C TYR A 82 8.51 -4.04 -13.00
N SER A 83 8.00 -2.95 -12.46
CA SER A 83 6.57 -2.81 -12.11
C SER A 83 5.68 -2.73 -13.34
N LEU A 84 4.50 -3.37 -13.26
CA LEU A 84 3.46 -3.30 -14.27
C LEU A 84 2.27 -2.50 -13.75
N SER A 85 1.63 -1.72 -14.62
CA SER A 85 0.49 -0.87 -14.22
C SER A 85 -0.67 -1.66 -13.61
N GLY A 86 -0.91 -2.89 -14.07
CA GLY A 86 -1.96 -3.77 -13.57
C GLY A 86 -1.74 -4.30 -12.15
N GLU A 87 -0.51 -4.25 -11.63
CA GLU A 87 -0.24 -4.65 -10.24
C GLU A 87 -0.87 -3.67 -9.23
N TYR A 88 -1.10 -2.44 -9.66
CA TYR A 88 -1.70 -1.38 -8.86
C TYR A 88 -3.22 -1.23 -9.08
N ALA A 89 -3.86 -2.16 -9.81
CA ALA A 89 -5.28 -2.03 -10.17
C ALA A 89 -6.21 -1.87 -8.94
N TYR A 90 -5.79 -2.42 -7.79
CA TYR A 90 -6.54 -2.36 -6.53
C TYR A 90 -6.02 -1.30 -5.54
N ASP A 91 -4.92 -0.62 -5.86
CA ASP A 91 -4.28 0.35 -4.98
C ASP A 91 -5.01 1.70 -4.95
N ARG A 92 -5.61 2.03 -3.79
CA ARG A 92 -6.30 3.31 -3.57
C ARG A 92 -5.91 3.89 -2.20
N PRO A 93 -5.19 5.03 -2.13
CA PRO A 93 -4.45 5.68 -3.23
C PRO A 93 -3.23 4.85 -3.65
N PHE A 94 -2.59 5.12 -4.79
CA PHE A 94 -1.33 4.46 -5.16
C PHE A 94 -0.18 4.78 -4.18
N LEU A 95 0.76 3.84 -4.00
CA LEU A 95 1.93 3.99 -3.11
C LEU A 95 3.29 3.90 -3.83
N TRP A 96 3.32 4.31 -5.09
CA TRP A 96 4.52 4.26 -5.96
C TRP A 96 5.75 4.93 -5.35
N GLY A 97 5.54 5.97 -4.53
CA GLY A 97 6.59 6.77 -3.92
C GLY A 97 7.23 7.76 -4.89
N SER A 98 7.92 8.77 -4.34
CA SER A 98 8.59 9.82 -5.12
C SER A 98 10.06 10.02 -4.72
N LYS A 99 10.51 9.29 -3.69
CA LYS A 99 11.86 9.36 -3.13
C LYS A 99 12.31 7.97 -2.67
N ARG A 100 13.62 7.75 -2.70
CA ARG A 100 14.28 6.53 -2.22
C ARG A 100 15.39 6.89 -1.24
N THR A 101 15.00 7.16 0.01
CA THR A 101 15.95 7.19 1.13
C THR A 101 16.29 5.75 1.53
N GLY A 102 15.27 4.88 1.55
CA GLY A 102 15.41 3.43 1.61
C GLY A 102 15.22 2.76 0.24
N PRO A 103 15.39 1.43 0.15
CA PRO A 103 15.17 0.67 -1.07
C PRO A 103 13.71 0.69 -1.53
N ASP A 104 13.49 0.31 -2.80
CA ASP A 104 12.14 -0.02 -3.30
C ASP A 104 11.61 -1.27 -2.60
N LEU A 105 10.31 -1.30 -2.30
CA LEU A 105 9.67 -2.36 -1.53
C LEU A 105 8.67 -3.22 -2.32
N LEU A 106 8.42 -2.95 -3.60
CA LEU A 106 7.35 -3.65 -4.33
C LEU A 106 7.52 -5.18 -4.38
N ARG A 107 8.75 -5.68 -4.21
CA ARG A 107 9.09 -7.11 -4.28
C ARG A 107 9.67 -7.63 -2.98
N VAL A 108 9.53 -6.89 -1.87
CA VAL A 108 10.20 -7.21 -0.60
C VAL A 108 9.78 -8.56 -0.02
N GLY A 109 8.53 -8.97 -0.26
CA GLY A 109 7.97 -10.25 0.16
C GLY A 109 8.59 -11.47 -0.54
N ASN A 110 9.43 -11.27 -1.57
CA ASN A 110 10.17 -12.35 -2.22
C ASN A 110 11.45 -12.75 -1.49
N TYR A 111 12.03 -11.87 -0.66
CA TYR A 111 13.38 -12.08 -0.12
C TYR A 111 13.57 -11.67 1.35
N ARG A 112 12.57 -11.05 1.99
CA ARG A 112 12.58 -10.81 3.44
C ARG A 112 11.62 -11.74 4.14
N THR A 113 12.02 -12.14 5.35
CA THR A 113 11.27 -13.04 6.23
C THR A 113 10.54 -12.23 7.29
N THR A 114 9.51 -12.83 7.90
CA THR A 114 8.78 -12.24 9.03
C THR A 114 9.70 -11.85 10.18
N ASP A 115 10.66 -12.72 10.55
CA ASP A 115 11.62 -12.42 11.62
C ASP A 115 12.57 -11.27 11.24
N TRP A 116 12.93 -11.14 9.97
CA TRP A 116 13.73 -10.01 9.49
C TRP A 116 12.95 -8.71 9.64
N HIS A 117 11.69 -8.69 9.20
CA HIS A 117 10.84 -7.51 9.34
C HIS A 117 10.60 -7.13 10.80
N GLU A 118 10.33 -8.11 11.66
CA GLU A 118 10.17 -7.91 13.10
C GLU A 118 11.39 -7.19 13.70
N ASN A 119 12.59 -7.75 13.52
CA ASN A 119 13.80 -7.18 14.10
C ASN A 119 14.15 -5.82 13.46
N HIS A 120 13.95 -5.68 12.14
CA HIS A 120 14.26 -4.45 11.44
C HIS A 120 13.32 -3.30 11.81
N MET A 121 12.05 -3.57 12.13
CA MET A 121 11.14 -2.52 12.61
C MET A 121 11.39 -2.16 14.07
N MET A 122 11.80 -3.12 14.90
CA MET A 122 12.14 -2.86 16.32
C MET A 122 13.43 -2.04 16.44
N ASP A 123 14.50 -2.49 15.80
CA ASP A 123 15.81 -1.83 15.79
C ASP A 123 16.48 -2.00 14.42
N PRO A 124 16.22 -1.09 13.47
CA PRO A 124 16.79 -1.16 12.13
C PRO A 124 18.33 -1.24 12.12
N ALA A 125 19.00 -0.55 13.05
CA ALA A 125 20.46 -0.46 13.10
C ALA A 125 21.10 -1.78 13.54
N SER A 126 20.40 -2.58 14.35
CA SER A 126 20.84 -3.94 14.71
C SER A 126 20.86 -4.90 13.52
N VAL A 127 19.98 -4.68 12.53
CA VAL A 127 19.83 -5.54 11.36
C VAL A 127 20.63 -5.03 10.17
N VAL A 128 20.64 -3.71 9.96
CA VAL A 128 21.36 -3.04 8.87
C VAL A 128 22.23 -1.92 9.47
N PRO A 129 23.49 -2.20 9.80
CA PRO A 129 24.40 -1.20 10.35
C PRO A 129 24.52 0.02 9.45
N GLY A 130 24.41 1.22 10.03
CA GLY A 130 24.47 2.49 9.29
C GLY A 130 23.19 2.88 8.54
N THR A 131 22.09 2.16 8.74
CA THR A 131 20.78 2.59 8.23
C THR A 131 20.36 3.94 8.82
N VAL A 132 19.64 4.72 8.02
CA VAL A 132 19.00 5.98 8.44
C VAL A 132 17.50 5.80 8.72
N MET A 133 16.99 4.57 8.60
CA MET A 133 15.59 4.26 8.89
C MET A 133 15.30 4.43 10.39
N PRO A 134 14.22 5.13 10.78
CA PRO A 134 13.79 5.20 12.17
C PRO A 134 13.34 3.84 12.71
N ALA A 135 13.44 3.65 14.02
CA ALA A 135 12.81 2.52 14.72
C ALA A 135 11.30 2.77 14.91
N TYR A 136 10.50 1.70 14.88
CA TYR A 136 9.04 1.72 15.02
C TYR A 136 8.55 0.80 16.16
N PRO A 137 9.09 0.92 17.40
CA PRO A 137 8.70 0.04 18.51
C PRO A 137 7.21 0.18 18.89
N HIS A 138 6.59 1.34 18.66
CA HIS A 138 5.17 1.56 18.94
C HIS A 138 4.25 0.59 18.18
N MET A 139 4.68 0.05 17.03
CA MET A 139 3.89 -0.91 16.27
C MET A 139 3.69 -2.25 17.00
N PHE A 140 4.54 -2.55 17.99
CA PHE A 140 4.46 -3.77 18.79
C PHE A 140 3.39 -3.65 19.89
N GLU A 141 3.07 -2.43 20.31
CA GLU A 141 2.11 -2.13 21.37
C GLU A 141 0.75 -1.69 20.81
N ASN A 142 0.75 -0.94 19.71
CA ASN A 142 -0.45 -0.42 19.08
C ASN A 142 -1.26 -1.53 18.39
N LYS A 143 -2.58 -1.35 18.33
CA LYS A 143 -3.50 -2.27 17.66
C LYS A 143 -3.82 -1.77 16.26
N ALA A 144 -3.79 -2.68 15.29
CA ALA A 144 -4.17 -2.41 13.91
C ALA A 144 -5.67 -2.08 13.80
N ASP A 145 -6.02 -1.07 13.00
CA ASP A 145 -7.41 -0.69 12.74
C ASP A 145 -8.05 -1.58 11.65
N VAL A 146 -8.38 -2.81 12.05
CA VAL A 146 -9.02 -3.82 11.20
C VAL A 146 -10.43 -3.39 10.77
N ALA A 147 -11.13 -2.61 11.61
CA ALA A 147 -12.50 -2.16 11.31
C ALA A 147 -12.52 -1.18 10.14
N THR A 148 -11.62 -0.19 10.14
CA THR A 148 -11.46 0.73 9.02
C THR A 148 -10.93 0.01 7.78
N ALA A 149 -10.03 -0.95 7.93
CA ALA A 149 -9.55 -1.78 6.80
C ALA A 149 -10.70 -2.55 6.12
N TYR A 150 -11.59 -3.17 6.89
CA TYR A 150 -12.79 -3.82 6.37
C TYR A 150 -13.73 -2.82 5.69
N ALA A 151 -13.97 -1.65 6.29
CA ALA A 151 -14.79 -0.61 5.68
C ALA A 151 -14.21 -0.13 4.33
N ASN A 152 -12.89 -0.03 4.23
CA ASN A 152 -12.18 0.28 2.99
C ASN A 152 -12.38 -0.85 1.95
N ALA A 153 -12.14 -2.10 2.31
CA ALA A 153 -12.36 -3.26 1.44
C ALA A 153 -13.81 -3.32 0.92
N ASN A 154 -14.79 -3.09 1.81
CA ASN A 154 -16.19 -3.05 1.43
C ASN A 154 -16.49 -1.89 0.48
N THR A 155 -15.93 -0.70 0.72
CA THR A 155 -16.05 0.43 -0.22
C THR A 155 -15.45 0.08 -1.58
N GLN A 156 -14.27 -0.56 -1.60
CA GLN A 156 -13.63 -1.01 -2.83
C GLN A 156 -14.47 -2.02 -3.61
N LYS A 157 -15.07 -2.98 -2.90
CA LYS A 157 -16.00 -3.95 -3.47
C LYS A 157 -17.22 -3.26 -4.09
N GLN A 158 -17.89 -2.41 -3.33
CA GLN A 158 -19.20 -1.86 -3.71
C GLN A 158 -19.09 -0.73 -4.74
N VAL A 159 -18.09 0.15 -4.61
CA VAL A 159 -17.97 1.37 -5.42
C VAL A 159 -17.10 1.15 -6.65
N PHE A 160 -16.03 0.37 -6.52
CA PHE A 160 -15.03 0.19 -7.58
C PHE A 160 -15.05 -1.21 -8.20
N ALA A 161 -16.04 -2.04 -7.84
CA ALA A 161 -16.19 -3.40 -8.34
C ALA A 161 -14.93 -4.28 -8.18
N VAL A 162 -14.14 -4.02 -7.12
CA VAL A 162 -12.98 -4.85 -6.78
C VAL A 162 -13.49 -6.26 -6.44
N PRO A 163 -12.87 -7.33 -6.97
CA PRO A 163 -13.49 -8.65 -7.05
C PRO A 163 -13.42 -9.46 -5.74
N TYR A 164 -13.71 -8.85 -4.59
CA TYR A 164 -13.89 -9.57 -3.33
C TYR A 164 -15.06 -10.55 -3.40
N ASP A 165 -14.93 -11.69 -2.70
CA ASP A 165 -15.91 -12.79 -2.67
C ASP A 165 -16.16 -13.47 -4.03
N GLN A 166 -15.29 -13.27 -5.02
CA GLN A 166 -15.30 -14.02 -6.28
C GLN A 166 -14.38 -15.25 -6.19
N ASP A 167 -14.57 -16.21 -7.09
CA ASP A 167 -13.74 -17.42 -7.15
C ASP A 167 -12.24 -17.09 -7.28
N GLY A 168 -11.43 -17.63 -6.38
CA GLY A 168 -9.99 -17.41 -6.35
C GLY A 168 -9.54 -16.05 -5.77
N MET A 169 -10.48 -15.20 -5.36
CA MET A 169 -10.24 -13.89 -4.75
C MET A 169 -10.42 -13.92 -3.23
N PRO A 170 -9.89 -12.94 -2.48
CA PRO A 170 -10.08 -12.86 -1.04
C PRO A 170 -11.56 -12.80 -0.65
N LYS A 171 -11.91 -13.56 0.38
CA LYS A 171 -13.24 -13.53 1.00
C LYS A 171 -13.33 -12.34 1.94
N LEU A 172 -14.32 -11.48 1.72
CA LEU A 172 -14.63 -10.36 2.61
C LEU A 172 -15.78 -10.74 3.55
N GLY A 173 -16.86 -11.33 3.04
CA GLY A 173 -17.98 -11.78 3.87
C GLY A 173 -18.61 -10.70 4.74
N SER A 174 -19.13 -11.09 5.91
CA SER A 174 -19.57 -10.15 6.95
C SER A 174 -18.40 -9.61 7.78
N TRP A 175 -18.63 -8.56 8.57
CA TRP A 175 -17.60 -8.02 9.47
C TRP A 175 -17.04 -9.09 10.43
N SER A 176 -17.88 -9.96 10.97
CA SER A 176 -17.42 -11.06 11.83
C SER A 176 -16.54 -12.05 11.10
N ASP A 177 -16.86 -12.37 9.84
CA ASP A 177 -16.07 -13.28 9.02
C ASP A 177 -14.71 -12.67 8.68
N ALA A 178 -14.71 -11.41 8.23
CA ALA A 178 -13.49 -10.65 7.94
C ALA A 178 -12.56 -10.56 9.15
N LYS A 179 -13.11 -10.26 10.33
CA LYS A 179 -12.34 -10.18 11.57
C LYS A 179 -11.74 -11.54 11.94
N ALA A 180 -12.50 -12.62 11.81
CA ALA A 180 -12.01 -13.96 12.07
C ALA A 180 -10.90 -14.36 11.08
N LEU A 181 -11.08 -14.10 9.78
CA LEU A 181 -10.08 -14.37 8.76
C LEU A 181 -8.80 -13.57 8.98
N ALA A 182 -8.90 -12.28 9.28
CA ALA A 182 -7.73 -11.45 9.60
C ALA A 182 -6.97 -11.97 10.83
N LEU A 183 -7.67 -12.52 11.83
CA LEU A 183 -7.04 -13.12 12.98
C LEU A 183 -6.35 -14.45 12.64
N GLU A 184 -6.95 -15.29 11.79
CA GLU A 184 -6.31 -16.53 11.32
C GLU A 184 -5.05 -16.23 10.49
N GLU A 185 -5.10 -15.23 9.60
CA GLU A 185 -3.91 -14.76 8.87
C GLU A 185 -2.84 -14.23 9.84
N ALA A 186 -3.24 -13.46 10.86
CA ALA A 186 -2.33 -12.94 11.86
C ALA A 186 -1.63 -14.05 12.65
N LYS A 187 -2.34 -15.15 12.95
CA LYS A 187 -1.75 -16.35 13.60
C LYS A 187 -0.65 -16.98 12.76
N VAL A 188 -0.82 -17.02 11.43
CA VAL A 188 0.21 -17.52 10.52
C VAL A 188 1.46 -16.64 10.56
N ILE A 189 1.28 -15.32 10.56
CA ILE A 189 2.42 -14.38 10.64
C ILE A 189 3.16 -14.52 11.98
N VAL A 190 2.46 -14.52 13.11
CA VAL A 190 3.13 -14.59 14.42
C VAL A 190 3.79 -15.93 14.71
N ALA A 191 3.46 -16.99 13.98
CA ALA A 191 4.13 -18.29 14.11
C ALA A 191 5.66 -18.16 13.96
N ASP A 192 6.08 -17.31 13.02
CA ASP A 192 7.49 -17.06 12.69
C ASP A 192 8.12 -15.88 13.47
N MET A 193 7.35 -15.20 14.31
CA MET A 193 7.84 -14.07 15.14
C MET A 193 8.52 -14.55 16.43
N LYS A 194 9.36 -13.71 17.05
CA LYS A 194 10.07 -14.02 18.30
C LYS A 194 9.47 -13.31 19.52
N ASN A 195 8.86 -12.13 19.34
CA ASN A 195 8.28 -11.34 20.41
C ASN A 195 7.06 -12.05 21.04
N GLN A 196 7.18 -12.40 22.32
CA GLN A 196 6.14 -13.14 23.04
C GLN A 196 4.90 -12.29 23.37
N GLU A 197 5.06 -10.98 23.56
CA GLU A 197 3.94 -10.08 23.84
C GLU A 197 3.03 -9.97 22.62
N VAL A 198 3.63 -9.85 21.42
CA VAL A 198 2.89 -9.88 20.15
C VAL A 198 2.16 -11.22 19.96
N LYS A 199 2.83 -12.34 20.25
CA LYS A 199 2.21 -13.68 20.19
C LYS A 199 1.01 -13.79 21.13
N ASN A 200 1.16 -13.30 22.36
CA ASN A 200 0.10 -13.32 23.36
C ASN A 200 -1.07 -12.40 22.97
N ALA A 201 -0.79 -11.22 22.41
CA ALA A 201 -1.83 -10.30 21.92
C ALA A 201 -2.69 -10.96 20.84
N VAL A 202 -2.06 -11.61 19.84
CA VAL A 202 -2.78 -12.32 18.77
C VAL A 202 -3.53 -13.53 19.32
N ALA A 203 -2.97 -14.27 20.28
CA ALA A 203 -3.68 -15.36 20.96
C ALA A 203 -4.95 -14.86 21.69
N ASN A 204 -4.93 -13.63 22.21
CA ASN A 204 -6.07 -12.98 22.86
C ASN A 204 -7.05 -12.32 21.87
N GLY A 205 -6.82 -12.44 20.56
CA GLY A 205 -7.69 -11.88 19.52
C GLY A 205 -7.41 -10.42 19.18
N GLU A 206 -6.27 -9.87 19.61
CA GLU A 206 -5.83 -8.52 19.30
C GLU A 206 -4.72 -8.57 18.25
N ILE A 207 -4.79 -7.71 17.22
CA ILE A 207 -3.81 -7.72 16.13
C ILE A 207 -2.91 -6.48 16.29
N PRO A 208 -1.64 -6.64 16.70
CA PRO A 208 -0.70 -5.53 16.74
C PRO A 208 -0.41 -4.97 15.35
N GLU A 209 -0.08 -3.67 15.27
CA GLU A 209 0.24 -3.00 14.00
C GLU A 209 1.40 -3.65 13.26
N ILE A 210 2.42 -4.13 13.99
CA ILE A 210 3.57 -4.82 13.40
C ILE A 210 3.15 -6.08 12.63
N VAL A 211 2.17 -6.83 13.14
CA VAL A 211 1.69 -8.06 12.48
C VAL A 211 0.98 -7.73 11.18
N ALA A 212 0.12 -6.71 11.20
CA ALA A 212 -0.58 -6.24 10.02
C ALA A 212 0.41 -5.68 8.98
N LEU A 213 1.38 -4.87 9.40
CA LEU A 213 2.41 -4.32 8.52
C LEU A 213 3.23 -5.43 7.84
N ILE A 214 3.63 -6.45 8.59
CA ILE A 214 4.35 -7.60 8.02
C ILE A 214 3.49 -8.35 7.01
N ALA A 215 2.20 -8.56 7.28
CA ALA A 215 1.29 -9.16 6.31
C ALA A 215 1.28 -8.36 4.99
N TYR A 216 1.15 -7.03 5.08
CA TYR A 216 1.22 -6.15 3.91
C TYR A 216 2.57 -6.28 3.17
N LEU A 217 3.71 -6.17 3.85
CA LEU A 217 5.03 -6.27 3.22
C LEU A 217 5.28 -7.63 2.58
N ASN A 218 4.82 -8.71 3.22
CA ASN A 218 4.91 -10.08 2.67
C ASN A 218 4.04 -10.26 1.42
N SER A 219 2.97 -9.49 1.26
CA SER A 219 2.11 -9.52 0.06
C SER A 219 2.78 -8.90 -1.19
N LEU A 220 3.79 -8.03 -0.99
CA LEU A 220 4.50 -7.32 -2.07
C LEU A 220 5.51 -8.25 -2.75
N LYS A 221 5.05 -8.99 -3.77
CA LYS A 221 5.82 -9.99 -4.52
C LYS A 221 5.87 -9.72 -6.02
#